data_AF-A0A965HMQ4-F1
#
_entry.id   AF-A0A965HMQ4-F1
#
_cell.length_a   1.000
_cell.length_b   1.000
_cell.length_c   1.000
_cell.angle_alpha   90.00
_cell.angle_beta   90.00
_cell.angle_gamma   90.00
#
_symmetry.space_group_name_H-M   'P 1'
#
loop_
_entity.id
_entity.type
_entity.pdbx_description
1 polymer ?
#
loop_
_entity_poly.entity_id
_entity_poly.type
_entity_poly.pdbx_seq_one_letter_code
_entity_poly.pdbx_strand_id
1 'polypeptide(L)'
;MLQSLRQNLFHPPRFWRINLILWMAFGLIAFLIRSVMREDFVRALQITLAATLLGFALSGALRRIYHQFGPLRTHRSNFVFQALLITGLTAAFHSAILQGLISFLDLAGPASGLGQTVPLWQRWTLFSVLMWFVYLTWSFAYLWFKAELLVQKEKIEELNAKAEVQRMELQLIRFQLDPHFLFNSLNGIAAEIPAHPKIASTMVDELATYLKYSLDHRHELITPLSVELDATASYLRIQKARFGNKLQTRITAPTATRKILVPSFILQPIVENAFKYGTA
;
A
#
# COMPACT_ATOMS: atom_id res chain seq x y z
N MET A 1 -15.22 -2.81 -7.19
CA MET A 1 -15.45 -4.12 -7.82
C MET A 1 -14.28 -4.58 -8.72
N LEU A 2 -13.87 -3.80 -9.74
CA LEU A 2 -12.73 -4.13 -10.62
C LEU A 2 -11.38 -4.32 -9.89
N GLN A 3 -11.13 -3.56 -8.80
CA GLN A 3 -9.92 -3.65 -7.98
C GLN A 3 -9.76 -4.98 -7.23
N SER A 4 -10.87 -5.50 -6.67
CA SER A 4 -10.89 -6.79 -5.97
C SER A 4 -10.68 -7.98 -6.91
N LEU A 5 -11.01 -7.84 -8.19
CA LEU A 5 -10.75 -8.84 -9.21
C LEU A 5 -9.25 -8.84 -9.58
N ARG A 6 -8.64 -7.65 -9.70
CA ARG A 6 -7.24 -7.48 -10.14
C ARG A 6 -6.20 -7.96 -9.13
N GLN A 7 -6.34 -7.61 -7.86
CA GLN A 7 -5.44 -8.11 -6.79
C GLN A 7 -5.57 -9.63 -6.58
N ASN A 8 -6.75 -10.18 -6.85
CA ASN A 8 -7.01 -11.60 -6.69
C ASN A 8 -6.42 -12.48 -7.81
N LEU A 9 -6.17 -11.94 -9.01
CA LEU A 9 -5.69 -12.70 -10.17
C LEU A 9 -4.36 -13.43 -9.91
N PHE A 10 -3.56 -12.94 -8.96
CA PHE A 10 -2.24 -13.47 -8.60
C PHE A 10 -2.16 -14.12 -7.22
N HIS A 11 -3.30 -14.39 -6.56
CA HIS A 11 -3.30 -15.48 -5.60
C HIS A 11 -2.86 -16.74 -6.36
N PRO A 12 -1.89 -17.51 -5.82
CA PRO A 12 -1.39 -18.74 -6.45
C PRO A 12 -2.48 -19.57 -7.15
N PRO A 13 -3.67 -19.80 -6.55
CA PRO A 13 -4.75 -20.55 -7.21
C PRO A 13 -5.36 -19.90 -8.48
N ARG A 14 -5.43 -18.57 -8.62
CA ARG A 14 -6.06 -17.93 -9.80
C ARG A 14 -5.12 -17.84 -11.00
N PHE A 15 -3.84 -17.59 -10.78
CA PHE A 15 -2.82 -17.66 -11.83
C PHE A 15 -2.86 -19.01 -12.54
N TRP A 16 -2.85 -20.11 -11.77
CA TRP A 16 -2.84 -21.46 -12.34
C TRP A 16 -4.11 -21.74 -13.15
N ARG A 17 -5.27 -21.23 -12.73
CA ARG A 17 -6.52 -21.32 -13.51
C ARG A 17 -6.42 -20.59 -14.84
N ILE A 18 -5.91 -19.37 -14.85
CA ILE A 18 -5.77 -18.56 -16.08
C ILE A 18 -4.73 -19.20 -17.01
N ASN A 19 -3.59 -19.61 -16.48
CA ASN A 19 -2.55 -20.29 -17.24
C ASN A 19 -3.08 -21.59 -17.87
N LEU A 20 -3.87 -22.37 -17.11
CA LEU A 20 -4.53 -23.57 -17.60
C LEU A 20 -5.51 -23.24 -18.74
N ILE A 21 -6.36 -22.23 -18.57
CA ILE A 21 -7.33 -21.81 -19.61
C ILE A 21 -6.61 -21.39 -20.90
N LEU A 22 -5.52 -20.61 -20.79
CA LEU A 22 -4.74 -20.17 -21.95
C LEU A 22 -4.11 -21.34 -22.71
N TRP A 23 -3.50 -22.28 -21.99
CA TRP A 23 -2.90 -23.48 -22.60
C TRP A 23 -3.94 -24.44 -23.17
N MET A 24 -5.11 -24.56 -22.55
CA MET A 24 -6.24 -25.35 -23.07
C MET A 24 -6.79 -24.73 -24.37
N ALA A 25 -6.97 -23.40 -24.42
CA ALA A 25 -7.43 -22.71 -25.61
C ALA A 25 -6.42 -22.81 -26.75
N PHE A 26 -5.14 -22.55 -26.47
CA PHE A 26 -4.06 -22.73 -27.45
C PHE A 26 -3.95 -24.19 -27.92
N GLY A 27 -4.10 -25.13 -26.99
CA GLY A 27 -4.13 -26.56 -27.25
C GLY A 27 -5.24 -26.97 -28.19
N LEU A 28 -6.46 -26.49 -27.96
CA LEU A 28 -7.60 -26.77 -28.83
C LEU A 28 -7.35 -26.30 -30.26
N ILE A 29 -6.83 -25.08 -30.44
CA ILE A 29 -6.49 -24.53 -31.75
C ILE A 29 -5.40 -25.38 -32.42
N ALA A 30 -4.32 -25.70 -31.68
CA ALA A 30 -3.22 -26.52 -32.19
C ALA A 30 -3.67 -27.94 -32.55
N PHE A 31 -4.63 -28.49 -31.80
CA PHE A 31 -5.23 -29.79 -32.07
C PHE A 31 -6.03 -29.77 -33.37
N LEU A 32 -6.91 -28.79 -33.55
CA LEU A 32 -7.70 -28.64 -34.76
C LEU A 32 -6.79 -28.52 -36.00
N ILE A 33 -5.75 -27.68 -35.94
CA ILE A 33 -4.78 -27.54 -37.03
C ILE A 33 -4.10 -28.88 -37.33
N ARG A 34 -3.63 -29.61 -36.31
CA ARG A 34 -2.96 -30.90 -36.49
C ARG A 34 -3.90 -31.99 -37.01
N SER A 35 -5.16 -31.98 -36.60
CA SER A 35 -6.17 -32.94 -37.04
C SER A 35 -6.52 -32.79 -38.52
N VAL A 36 -6.38 -31.58 -39.08
CA VAL A 36 -6.53 -31.34 -40.52
C VAL A 36 -5.26 -31.71 -41.29
N MET A 37 -4.09 -31.45 -40.69
CA MET A 37 -2.78 -31.69 -41.34
C MET A 37 -2.33 -33.16 -41.34
N ARG A 38 -2.80 -33.98 -40.37
CA ARG A 38 -2.47 -35.40 -40.25
C ARG A 38 -3.71 -36.25 -40.44
N GLU A 39 -3.58 -37.37 -41.14
CA GLU A 39 -4.67 -38.32 -41.36
C GLU A 39 -5.02 -39.14 -40.09
N ASP A 40 -4.14 -39.15 -39.09
CA ASP A 40 -4.32 -39.87 -37.82
C ASP A 40 -4.70 -38.92 -36.66
N PHE A 41 -5.97 -38.98 -36.27
CA PHE A 41 -6.55 -38.23 -35.16
C PHE A 41 -5.89 -38.52 -33.80
N VAL A 42 -5.57 -39.79 -33.52
CA VAL A 42 -5.02 -40.22 -32.23
C VAL A 42 -3.62 -39.62 -32.03
N ARG A 43 -2.79 -39.64 -33.07
CA ARG A 43 -1.47 -39.01 -33.04
C ARG A 43 -1.57 -37.49 -32.89
N ALA A 44 -2.51 -36.85 -33.58
CA ALA A 44 -2.75 -35.41 -33.43
C ALA A 44 -3.11 -35.05 -31.98
N LEU A 45 -3.92 -35.88 -31.31
CA LEU A 45 -4.29 -35.70 -29.91
C LEU A 45 -3.08 -35.88 -28.97
N GLN A 46 -2.32 -36.96 -29.12
CA GLN A 46 -1.14 -37.24 -28.29
C GLN A 46 -0.08 -36.14 -28.37
N ILE A 47 0.25 -35.68 -29.58
CA ILE A 47 1.22 -34.59 -29.80
C ILE A 47 0.71 -33.30 -29.15
N THR A 48 -0.59 -33.03 -29.25
CA THR A 48 -1.16 -31.79 -28.70
C THR A 48 -1.24 -31.80 -27.18
N LEU A 49 -1.60 -32.93 -26.58
CA LEU A 49 -1.60 -33.08 -25.13
C LEU A 49 -0.18 -32.91 -24.57
N ALA A 50 0.82 -33.55 -25.18
CA ALA A 50 2.21 -33.40 -24.78
C ALA A 50 2.69 -31.94 -24.91
N ALA A 51 2.38 -31.26 -26.02
CA ALA A 51 2.73 -29.86 -26.26
C ALA A 51 2.14 -28.92 -25.20
N THR A 52 0.86 -29.11 -24.89
CA THR A 52 0.12 -28.23 -23.98
C THR A 52 0.54 -28.41 -22.54
N LEU A 53 0.77 -29.66 -22.11
CA LEU A 53 1.32 -29.97 -20.79
C LEU A 53 2.73 -29.41 -20.62
N LEU A 54 3.60 -29.59 -21.62
CA LEU A 54 4.95 -29.03 -21.61
C LEU A 54 4.92 -27.50 -21.56
N GLY A 55 4.08 -26.88 -22.39
CA GLY A 55 3.86 -25.44 -22.38
C GLY A 55 3.41 -24.91 -21.03
N PHE A 56 2.43 -25.57 -20.40
CA PHE A 56 1.94 -25.22 -19.07
C PHE A 56 3.05 -25.31 -18.00
N ALA A 57 3.86 -26.36 -18.03
CA ALA A 57 4.98 -26.54 -17.11
C ALA A 57 6.06 -25.47 -17.31
N LEU A 58 6.42 -25.18 -18.56
CA LEU A 58 7.43 -24.19 -18.92
C LEU A 58 6.98 -22.77 -18.59
N SER A 59 5.71 -22.41 -18.81
CA SER A 59 5.18 -21.10 -18.40
C SER A 59 5.15 -20.96 -16.87
N GLY A 60 4.90 -22.05 -16.14
CA GLY A 60 5.08 -22.11 -14.69
C GLY A 60 6.54 -21.89 -14.25
N ALA A 61 7.50 -22.45 -14.97
CA ALA A 61 8.94 -22.23 -14.72
C ALA A 61 9.36 -20.79 -15.02
N LEU A 62 8.94 -20.23 -16.16
CA LEU A 62 9.14 -18.82 -16.53
C LEU A 62 8.63 -17.87 -15.46
N ARG A 63 7.44 -18.14 -14.90
CA ARG A 63 6.90 -17.38 -13.77
C ARG A 63 7.87 -17.38 -12.58
N ARG A 64 8.40 -18.55 -12.19
CA ARG A 64 9.33 -18.66 -11.04
C ARG A 64 10.59 -17.85 -11.29
N ILE A 65 11.15 -17.94 -12.50
CA ILE A 65 12.30 -17.17 -12.93
C ILE A 65 12.01 -15.66 -12.83
N TYR A 66 10.89 -15.18 -13.37
CA TYR A 66 10.49 -13.77 -13.25
C TYR A 66 10.12 -13.32 -11.84
N HIS A 67 9.87 -14.24 -10.91
CA HIS A 67 9.72 -13.93 -9.49
C HIS A 67 11.06 -13.76 -8.78
N GLN A 68 12.10 -14.49 -9.20
CA GLN A 68 13.46 -14.34 -8.66
C GLN A 68 14.13 -13.06 -9.13
N PHE A 69 13.81 -12.60 -10.35
CA PHE A 69 14.18 -11.27 -10.79
C PHE A 69 13.45 -10.23 -9.93
N GLY A 70 14.23 -9.44 -9.19
CA GLY A 70 13.78 -8.33 -8.34
C GLY A 70 13.03 -7.23 -9.10
N PRO A 71 12.80 -6.06 -8.49
CA PRO A 71 12.09 -4.97 -9.15
C PRO A 71 12.78 -4.59 -10.47
N LEU A 72 12.01 -4.51 -11.55
CA LEU A 72 12.42 -4.22 -12.95
C LEU A 72 13.15 -2.86 -13.15
N ARG A 73 13.48 -2.16 -12.07
CA ARG A 73 13.85 -0.75 -12.03
C ARG A 73 15.37 -0.52 -12.15
N THR A 74 16.21 -1.47 -11.74
CA THR A 74 17.66 -1.27 -11.60
C THR A 74 18.51 -1.64 -12.82
N HIS A 75 18.07 -2.54 -13.71
CA HIS A 75 18.84 -2.93 -14.92
C HIS A 75 17.93 -3.22 -16.14
N ARG A 76 17.25 -2.19 -16.66
CA ARG A 76 16.24 -2.35 -17.73
C ARG A 76 16.76 -3.01 -19.01
N SER A 77 17.93 -2.64 -19.52
CA SER A 77 18.47 -3.20 -20.77
C SER A 77 18.88 -4.67 -20.62
N ASN A 78 19.61 -5.00 -19.55
CA ASN A 78 20.05 -6.37 -19.27
C ASN A 78 18.84 -7.29 -19.01
N PHE A 79 17.80 -6.79 -18.34
CA PHE A 79 16.59 -7.56 -18.10
C PHE A 79 15.83 -7.89 -19.38
N VAL A 80 15.64 -6.92 -20.29
CA VAL A 80 14.94 -7.17 -21.56
C VAL A 80 15.71 -8.20 -22.39
N PHE A 81 17.04 -8.05 -22.49
CA PHE A 81 17.88 -9.02 -23.19
C PHE A 81 17.78 -10.42 -22.57
N GLN A 82 17.87 -10.54 -21.25
CA GLN A 82 17.71 -11.81 -20.53
C GLN A 82 16.32 -12.41 -20.75
N ALA A 83 15.26 -11.61 -20.71
CA ALA A 83 13.90 -12.08 -20.94
C ALA A 83 13.71 -12.61 -22.36
N LEU A 84 14.23 -11.91 -23.39
CA LEU A 84 14.22 -12.35 -24.78
C LEU A 84 15.00 -13.66 -24.97
N LEU A 85 16.18 -13.75 -24.36
CA LEU A 85 17.02 -14.95 -24.41
C LEU A 85 16.32 -16.14 -23.76
N ILE A 86 15.76 -15.96 -22.55
CA ILE A 86 15.07 -17.02 -21.81
C ILE A 86 13.82 -17.50 -22.56
N THR A 87 13.01 -16.59 -23.12
CA THR A 87 11.84 -17.00 -23.92
C THR A 87 12.25 -17.73 -25.20
N GLY A 88 13.35 -17.31 -25.84
CA GLY A 88 13.90 -17.97 -27.02
C GLY A 88 14.39 -19.38 -26.71
N LEU A 89 15.16 -19.55 -25.63
CA LEU A 89 15.62 -20.87 -25.16
C LEU A 89 14.44 -21.78 -24.78
N THR A 90 13.42 -21.22 -24.12
CA THR A 90 12.20 -21.97 -23.75
C THR A 90 11.44 -22.43 -25.00
N ALA A 91 11.34 -21.58 -26.02
CA ALA A 91 10.69 -21.91 -27.29
C ALA A 91 11.45 -23.00 -28.08
N ALA A 92 12.78 -22.88 -28.14
CA ALA A 92 13.64 -23.86 -28.79
C ALA A 92 13.56 -25.22 -28.08
N PHE A 93 13.58 -25.23 -26.74
CA PHE A 93 13.42 -26.43 -25.94
C PHE A 93 12.04 -27.09 -26.15
N HIS A 94 10.96 -26.31 -26.10
CA HIS A 94 9.61 -26.81 -26.37
C HIS A 94 9.55 -27.45 -27.78
N SER A 95 10.08 -26.78 -28.78
CA SER A 95 10.06 -27.25 -30.16
C SER A 95 10.93 -28.48 -30.38
N ALA A 96 12.07 -28.59 -29.68
CA ALA A 96 12.93 -29.77 -29.71
C ALA A 96 12.23 -31.01 -29.12
N ILE A 97 11.57 -30.87 -27.97
CA ILE A 97 10.82 -31.98 -27.35
C ILE A 97 9.66 -32.43 -28.25
N LEU A 98 8.91 -31.49 -28.83
CA LEU A 98 7.84 -31.83 -29.76
C LEU A 98 8.34 -32.50 -31.02
N GLN A 99 9.46 -32.01 -31.58
CA GLN A 99 10.06 -32.62 -32.75
C GLN A 99 10.54 -34.04 -32.45
N GLY A 100 11.16 -34.26 -31.29
CA GLY A 100 11.56 -35.59 -30.82
C GLY A 100 10.37 -36.54 -30.70
N LEU A 101 9.27 -36.07 -30.09
CA LEU A 101 8.04 -36.86 -29.97
C LEU A 101 7.44 -37.20 -31.34
N ILE A 102 7.36 -36.23 -32.24
CA ILE A 102 6.86 -36.45 -33.61
C ILE A 102 7.70 -37.51 -34.33
N SER A 103 9.02 -37.37 -34.31
CA SER A 103 9.94 -38.31 -34.95
C SER A 103 9.82 -39.72 -34.34
N PHE A 104 9.66 -39.83 -33.02
CA PHE A 104 9.44 -41.09 -32.33
C PHE A 104 8.12 -41.78 -32.73
N LEU A 105 7.03 -41.01 -32.86
CA LEU A 105 5.75 -41.57 -33.29
C LEU A 105 5.75 -41.96 -34.78
N ASP A 106 6.48 -41.25 -35.62
CA ASP A 106 6.63 -41.56 -37.04
C ASP A 106 7.48 -42.83 -37.29
N LEU A 107 8.40 -43.18 -36.36
CA LEU A 107 9.13 -44.48 -36.35
C LEU A 107 8.20 -45.69 -36.15
N ALA A 108 7.11 -45.53 -35.40
CA ALA A 108 6.13 -46.59 -35.15
C ALA A 108 5.16 -46.82 -36.33
N GLY A 109 5.35 -46.09 -37.44
CA GLY A 109 4.63 -46.26 -38.69
C GLY A 109 4.50 -44.90 -39.40
N PRO A 110 4.80 -44.78 -40.70
CA PRO A 110 4.81 -43.50 -41.38
C PRO A 110 3.43 -42.86 -41.35
N ALA A 111 3.33 -41.65 -40.81
CA ALA A 111 2.10 -40.87 -40.90
C ALA A 111 1.96 -40.30 -42.32
N SER A 112 0.81 -40.51 -42.97
CA SER A 112 0.42 -39.76 -44.17
C SER A 112 -0.07 -38.36 -43.79
N GLY A 113 0.35 -37.34 -44.54
CA GLY A 113 -0.05 -35.96 -44.32
C GLY A 113 0.86 -34.92 -44.99
N LEU A 114 0.34 -33.72 -45.21
CA LEU A 114 0.97 -32.62 -45.97
C LEU A 114 2.28 -32.09 -45.34
N GLY A 115 2.58 -32.44 -44.08
CA GLY A 115 3.72 -31.92 -43.32
C GLY A 115 4.99 -32.79 -43.30
N GLN A 116 5.01 -33.94 -43.99
CA GLN A 116 6.15 -34.87 -44.02
C GLN A 116 7.18 -34.53 -45.13
N THR A 117 6.78 -33.72 -46.12
CA THR A 117 7.65 -33.32 -47.24
C THR A 117 8.58 -32.16 -46.89
N VAL A 118 8.38 -31.53 -45.73
CA VAL A 118 9.17 -30.38 -45.27
C VAL A 118 10.41 -30.87 -44.51
N PRO A 119 11.62 -30.38 -44.84
CA PRO A 119 12.85 -30.69 -44.11
C PRO A 119 12.73 -30.45 -42.59
N LEU A 120 13.33 -31.34 -41.80
CA LEU A 120 13.28 -31.29 -40.33
C LEU A 120 13.70 -29.94 -39.74
N TRP A 121 14.76 -29.34 -40.27
CA TRP A 121 15.28 -28.06 -39.79
C TRP A 121 14.28 -26.92 -40.03
N GLN A 122 13.57 -26.91 -41.17
CA GLN A 122 12.54 -25.90 -41.48
C GLN A 122 11.33 -26.06 -40.54
N ARG A 123 10.90 -27.30 -40.32
CA ARG A 123 9.82 -27.59 -39.37
C ARG A 123 10.19 -27.10 -37.97
N TRP A 124 11.40 -27.41 -37.51
CA TRP A 124 11.89 -27.00 -36.20
C TRP A 124 12.02 -25.48 -36.05
N THR A 125 12.58 -24.78 -37.04
CA THR A 125 12.73 -23.32 -36.98
C THR A 125 11.38 -22.63 -36.97
N LEU A 126 10.43 -23.03 -37.83
CA LEU A 126 9.08 -22.45 -37.88
C LEU A 126 8.34 -22.65 -36.55
N PHE A 127 8.37 -23.85 -35.97
CA PHE A 127 7.76 -24.10 -34.66
C PHE A 127 8.44 -23.30 -33.54
N SER A 128 9.77 -23.20 -33.57
CA SER A 128 10.53 -22.43 -32.57
C SER A 128 10.20 -20.95 -32.62
N VAL A 129 10.11 -20.37 -33.81
CA VAL A 129 9.72 -18.96 -34.00
C VAL A 129 8.28 -18.73 -33.52
N LEU A 130 7.34 -19.59 -33.91
CA LEU A 130 5.94 -19.49 -33.45
C LEU A 130 5.84 -19.57 -31.92
N MET A 131 6.50 -20.56 -31.31
CA MET A 131 6.52 -20.72 -29.85
C MET A 131 7.21 -19.56 -29.16
N TRP A 132 8.21 -18.95 -29.79
CA TRP A 132 8.88 -17.79 -29.22
C TRP A 132 7.90 -16.62 -29.10
N PHE A 133 7.09 -16.35 -30.13
CA PHE A 133 6.02 -15.35 -30.03
C PHE A 133 5.00 -15.69 -28.94
N VAL A 134 4.58 -16.95 -28.81
CA VAL A 134 3.67 -17.38 -27.74
C VAL A 134 4.24 -17.07 -26.36
N TYR A 135 5.50 -17.45 -26.11
CA TYR A 135 6.16 -17.18 -24.83
C TYR A 135 6.46 -15.69 -24.63
N LEU A 136 6.77 -14.94 -25.68
CA LEU A 136 6.95 -13.48 -25.61
C LEU A 136 5.66 -12.78 -25.21
N THR A 137 4.55 -13.10 -25.86
CA THR A 137 3.23 -12.55 -25.53
C THR A 137 2.84 -12.91 -24.11
N TRP A 138 3.04 -14.17 -23.71
CA TRP A 138 2.79 -14.62 -22.35
C TRP A 138 3.65 -13.87 -21.32
N SER A 139 4.96 -13.73 -21.57
CA SER A 139 5.89 -13.03 -20.69
C SER A 139 5.58 -11.54 -20.60
N PHE A 140 5.24 -10.90 -21.71
CA PHE A 140 4.81 -9.51 -21.74
C PHE A 140 3.55 -9.30 -20.91
N ALA A 141 2.52 -10.13 -21.11
CA ALA A 141 1.28 -10.06 -20.34
C ALA A 141 1.52 -10.23 -18.83
N TYR A 142 2.36 -11.20 -18.45
CA TYR A 142 2.75 -11.43 -17.06
C TYR A 142 3.47 -10.22 -16.45
N LEU A 143 4.49 -9.69 -17.14
CA LEU A 143 5.31 -8.59 -16.64
C LEU A 143 4.53 -7.27 -16.58
N TRP A 144 3.70 -6.98 -17.58
CA TRP A 144 2.81 -5.81 -17.60
C TRP A 144 1.91 -5.81 -16.37
N PHE A 145 1.23 -6.92 -16.12
CA PHE A 145 0.30 -7.02 -15.00
C PHE A 145 1.02 -7.02 -13.65
N LYS A 146 2.20 -7.66 -13.55
CA LYS A 146 3.07 -7.59 -12.36
C LYS A 146 3.46 -6.13 -12.06
N ALA A 147 3.86 -5.36 -13.06
CA ALA A 147 4.22 -3.96 -12.90
C ALA A 147 3.04 -3.13 -12.39
N GLU A 148 1.86 -3.34 -12.95
CA GLU A 148 0.65 -2.62 -12.55
C GLU A 148 0.20 -2.95 -11.11
N LEU A 149 0.33 -4.21 -10.69
CA LEU A 149 0.07 -4.60 -9.31
C LEU A 149 1.04 -3.95 -8.32
N LEU A 150 2.32 -3.80 -8.69
CA LEU A 150 3.30 -3.11 -7.85
C LEU A 150 2.95 -1.63 -7.67
N VAL A 151 2.64 -0.93 -8.76
CA VAL A 151 2.21 0.48 -8.71
C VAL A 151 0.96 0.66 -7.84
N GLN A 152 -0.01 -0.26 -7.93
CA GLN A 152 -1.20 -0.19 -7.09
C GLN A 152 -0.91 -0.42 -5.60
N LYS A 153 -0.01 -1.36 -5.28
CA LYS A 153 0.41 -1.62 -3.89
C LYS A 153 1.09 -0.38 -3.29
N GLU A 154 2.06 0.18 -4.01
CA GLU A 154 2.74 1.42 -3.60
C GLU A 154 1.72 2.54 -3.35
N LYS A 155 0.68 2.66 -4.20
CA LYS A 155 -0.35 3.69 -4.02
C LYS A 155 -1.20 3.50 -2.77
N ILE A 156 -1.55 2.25 -2.44
CA ILE A 156 -2.33 1.94 -1.24
C ILE A 156 -1.50 2.20 0.02
N GLU A 157 -0.22 1.82 0.01
CA GLU A 157 0.70 2.10 1.11
C GLU A 157 0.85 3.61 1.33
N GLU A 158 0.99 4.39 0.25
CA GLU A 158 1.04 5.86 0.32
C GLU A 158 -0.24 6.45 0.93
N LEU A 159 -1.42 5.96 0.52
CA LEU A 159 -2.71 6.43 1.05
C LEU A 159 -2.88 6.08 2.54
N ASN A 160 -2.47 4.88 2.94
CA ASN A 160 -2.51 4.45 4.34
C ASN A 160 -1.59 5.31 5.22
N ALA A 161 -0.36 5.58 4.76
CA ALA A 161 0.57 6.45 5.47
C ALA A 161 0.00 7.87 5.63
N LYS A 162 -0.63 8.43 4.58
CA LYS A 162 -1.30 9.74 4.66
C LYS A 162 -2.46 9.75 5.65
N ALA A 163 -3.29 8.71 5.64
CA ALA A 163 -4.40 8.58 6.58
C ALA A 163 -3.92 8.47 8.03
N GLU A 164 -2.80 7.78 8.26
CA GLU A 164 -2.18 7.68 9.58
C GLU A 164 -1.65 9.03 10.07
N VAL A 165 -0.96 9.79 9.21
CA VAL A 165 -0.53 11.16 9.53
C VAL A 165 -1.73 12.04 9.89
N GLN A 166 -2.79 12.03 9.09
CA GLN A 166 -4.01 12.80 9.40
C GLN A 166 -4.65 12.38 10.73
N ARG A 167 -4.63 11.08 11.05
CA ARG A 167 -5.13 10.59 12.33
C ARG A 167 -4.29 11.09 13.50
N MET A 168 -2.96 11.12 13.34
CA MET A 168 -2.05 11.67 14.34
C MET A 168 -2.24 13.18 14.52
N GLU A 169 -2.42 13.93 13.43
CA GLU A 169 -2.75 15.36 13.47
C GLU A 169 -4.07 15.60 14.21
N LEU A 170 -5.12 14.82 13.92
CA LEU A 170 -6.39 14.88 14.64
C LEU A 170 -6.25 14.52 16.12
N GLN A 171 -5.42 13.54 16.47
CA GLN A 171 -5.13 13.20 17.86
C GLN A 171 -4.39 14.33 18.56
N LEU A 172 -3.39 14.92 17.92
CA LEU A 172 -2.66 16.09 18.43
C LEU A 172 -3.62 17.25 18.71
N ILE A 173 -4.54 17.53 17.78
CA ILE A 173 -5.59 18.55 17.95
C ILE A 173 -6.48 18.26 19.17
N ARG A 174 -6.76 16.97 19.48
CA ARG A 174 -7.54 16.57 20.67
C ARG A 174 -6.76 16.70 21.98
N PHE A 175 -5.45 16.49 21.96
CA PHE A 175 -4.60 16.57 23.18
C PHE A 175 -4.28 18.01 23.60
N GLN A 176 -4.46 19.00 22.72
CA GLN A 176 -4.16 20.41 23.02
C GLN A 176 -5.21 21.11 23.92
N LEU A 177 -6.33 20.46 24.24
CA LEU A 177 -7.22 20.88 25.32
C LEU A 177 -7.13 19.84 26.42
N ASP A 178 -6.66 20.19 27.63
CA ASP A 178 -6.70 19.26 28.77
C ASP A 178 -8.17 18.98 29.13
N PRO A 179 -8.73 17.81 28.76
CA PRO A 179 -10.14 17.51 29.01
C PRO A 179 -10.42 17.40 30.51
N HIS A 180 -9.39 17.05 31.28
CA HIS A 180 -9.48 16.92 32.73
C HIS A 180 -9.57 18.31 33.39
N PHE A 181 -8.76 19.28 32.96
CA PHE A 181 -8.92 20.67 33.40
C PHE A 181 -10.31 21.21 33.09
N LEU A 182 -10.84 20.97 31.87
CA LEU A 182 -12.17 21.44 31.49
C LEU A 182 -13.26 20.85 32.38
N PHE A 183 -13.24 19.52 32.58
CA PHE A 183 -14.22 18.85 33.43
C PHE A 183 -14.12 19.31 34.89
N ASN A 184 -12.91 19.44 35.42
CA ASN A 184 -12.69 19.94 36.78
C ASN A 184 -13.13 21.39 36.97
N SER A 185 -12.87 22.24 35.99
CA SER A 185 -13.26 23.65 36.04
C SER A 185 -14.79 23.78 36.02
N LEU A 186 -15.48 23.04 35.15
CA LEU A 186 -16.95 23.02 35.11
C LEU A 186 -17.56 22.50 36.42
N ASN A 187 -17.00 21.43 37.00
CA ASN A 187 -17.47 20.91 38.28
C ASN A 187 -17.23 21.90 39.43
N GLY A 188 -16.09 22.60 39.43
CA GLY A 188 -15.80 23.66 40.39
C GLY A 188 -16.79 24.81 40.29
N ILE A 189 -17.08 25.26 39.07
CA ILE A 189 -18.12 26.27 38.81
C ILE A 189 -19.47 25.79 39.33
N ALA A 190 -19.87 24.56 39.00
CA ALA A 190 -21.16 24.01 39.42
C ALA A 190 -21.32 23.95 40.95
N ALA A 191 -20.23 23.66 41.68
CA ALA A 191 -20.22 23.64 43.14
C ALA A 191 -20.32 25.04 43.77
N GLU A 192 -19.84 26.09 43.09
CA GLU A 192 -19.88 27.48 43.57
C GLU A 192 -21.21 28.19 43.29
N ILE A 193 -22.01 27.72 42.32
CA ILE A 193 -23.30 28.34 41.96
C ILE A 193 -24.25 28.51 43.16
N PRO A 194 -24.47 27.51 44.04
CA PRO A 194 -25.45 27.63 45.12
C PRO A 194 -25.05 28.62 46.22
N ALA A 195 -23.75 28.69 46.55
CA ALA A 195 -23.24 29.49 47.66
C ALA A 195 -22.77 30.88 47.22
N HIS A 196 -22.13 30.97 46.05
CA HIS A 196 -21.43 32.15 45.57
C HIS A 196 -21.66 32.39 44.06
N PRO A 197 -22.89 32.72 43.63
CA PRO A 197 -23.24 32.84 42.21
C PRO A 197 -22.43 33.90 41.45
N LYS A 198 -22.01 34.98 42.12
CA LYS A 198 -21.12 35.99 41.51
C LYS A 198 -19.73 35.42 41.21
N ILE A 199 -19.19 34.58 42.09
CA ILE A 199 -17.88 33.93 41.89
C ILE A 199 -17.97 32.92 40.75
N ALA A 200 -19.03 32.11 40.74
CA ALA A 200 -19.29 31.16 39.66
C ALA A 200 -19.38 31.87 38.28
N SER A 201 -20.06 33.03 38.21
CA SER A 201 -20.13 33.83 36.97
C SER A 201 -18.75 34.29 36.52
N THR A 202 -17.91 34.79 37.42
CA THR A 202 -16.53 35.18 37.08
C THR A 202 -15.70 33.98 36.61
N MET A 203 -15.86 32.81 37.23
CA MET A 203 -15.16 31.60 36.79
C MET A 203 -15.56 31.15 35.39
N VAL A 204 -16.82 31.35 34.98
CA VAL A 204 -17.29 31.09 33.62
C VAL A 204 -16.61 32.02 32.61
N ASP A 205 -16.53 33.33 32.92
CA ASP A 205 -15.86 34.30 32.06
C ASP A 205 -14.37 33.97 31.89
N GLU A 206 -13.69 33.62 32.99
CA GLU A 206 -12.28 33.21 32.96
C GLU A 206 -12.06 31.94 32.15
N LEU A 207 -12.96 30.96 32.28
CA LEU A 207 -12.91 29.72 31.50
C LEU A 207 -13.12 29.99 30.01
N ALA A 208 -14.03 30.91 29.66
CA ALA A 208 -14.28 31.33 28.29
C ALA A 208 -13.08 32.06 27.69
N THR A 209 -12.43 32.96 28.45
CA THR A 209 -11.20 33.65 28.04
C THR A 209 -10.06 32.66 27.80
N TYR A 210 -9.87 31.71 28.71
CA TYR A 210 -8.86 30.66 28.57
C TYR A 210 -9.12 29.75 27.35
N LEU A 211 -10.37 29.31 27.15
CA LEU A 211 -10.74 28.50 25.98
C LEU A 211 -10.55 29.25 24.67
N LYS A 212 -10.95 30.53 24.63
CA LYS A 212 -10.74 31.40 23.47
C LYS A 212 -9.26 31.52 23.15
N TYR A 213 -8.41 31.77 24.15
CA TYR A 213 -6.97 31.79 23.97
C TYR A 213 -6.43 30.46 23.42
N SER A 214 -6.84 29.34 24.02
CA SER A 214 -6.41 27.99 23.63
C SER A 214 -6.84 27.60 22.20
N LEU A 215 -7.94 28.16 21.70
CA LEU A 215 -8.44 27.96 20.34
C LEU A 215 -7.80 28.93 19.33
N ASP A 216 -7.71 30.22 19.66
CA ASP A 216 -7.21 31.27 18.76
C ASP A 216 -5.70 31.12 18.50
N HIS A 217 -4.93 30.74 19.52
CA HIS A 217 -3.46 30.64 19.43
C HIS A 217 -2.97 29.21 19.15
N ARG A 218 -3.91 28.31 18.79
CA ARG A 218 -3.64 26.88 18.55
C ARG A 218 -2.65 26.61 17.41
N HIS A 219 -2.67 27.46 16.38
CA HIS A 219 -1.80 27.34 15.20
C HIS A 219 -0.65 28.36 15.20
N GLU A 220 -0.62 29.26 16.18
CA GLU A 220 0.47 30.22 16.32
C GLU A 220 1.63 29.55 17.04
N LEU A 221 2.74 29.33 16.33
CA LEU A 221 3.95 28.76 16.92
C LEU A 221 4.62 29.70 17.92
N ILE A 222 4.36 31.01 17.81
CA ILE A 222 5.02 32.06 18.57
C ILE A 222 4.00 33.15 18.91
N THR A 223 3.93 33.55 20.18
CA THR A 223 3.04 34.60 20.69
C THR A 223 3.79 35.54 21.63
N PRO A 224 3.38 36.82 21.80
CA PRO A 224 3.96 37.68 22.81
C PRO A 224 3.77 37.11 24.23
N LEU A 225 4.79 37.21 25.07
CA LEU A 225 4.76 36.73 26.45
C LEU A 225 3.58 37.31 27.25
N SER A 226 3.12 38.52 26.91
CA SER A 226 1.90 39.07 27.51
C SER A 226 0.69 38.16 27.38
N VAL A 227 0.51 37.52 26.21
CA VAL A 227 -0.66 36.69 25.95
C VAL A 227 -0.58 35.38 26.73
N GLU A 228 0.61 34.76 26.79
CA GLU A 228 0.89 33.60 27.67
C GLU A 228 0.64 33.91 29.14
N LEU A 229 1.08 35.09 29.61
CA LEU A 229 0.90 35.52 31.00
C LEU A 229 -0.57 35.78 31.33
N ASP A 230 -1.33 36.38 30.41
CA ASP A 230 -2.75 36.65 30.58
C ASP A 230 -3.56 35.34 30.63
N ALA A 231 -3.24 34.37 29.76
CA ALA A 231 -3.81 33.03 29.78
C ALA A 231 -3.48 32.27 31.08
N THR A 232 -2.21 32.30 31.49
CA THR A 232 -1.74 31.69 32.74
C THR A 232 -2.43 32.32 33.96
N ALA A 233 -2.61 33.64 33.97
CA ALA A 233 -3.30 34.33 35.04
C ALA A 233 -4.77 33.91 35.13
N SER A 234 -5.43 33.76 33.98
CA SER A 234 -6.83 33.28 33.91
C SER A 234 -6.96 31.85 34.45
N TYR A 235 -6.07 30.95 34.04
CA TYR A 235 -5.97 29.59 34.59
C TYR A 235 -5.81 29.59 36.11
N LEU A 236 -4.88 30.38 36.64
CA LEU A 236 -4.63 30.46 38.08
C LEU A 236 -5.80 31.07 38.86
N ARG A 237 -6.56 32.01 38.27
CA ARG A 237 -7.78 32.56 38.88
C ARG A 237 -8.87 31.50 39.02
N ILE A 238 -9.06 30.65 37.99
CA ILE A 238 -9.99 29.52 38.05
C ILE A 238 -9.59 28.54 39.16
N GLN A 239 -8.31 28.16 39.21
CA GLN A 239 -7.81 27.25 40.25
C GLN A 239 -7.91 27.89 41.65
N LYS A 240 -7.62 29.17 41.80
CA LYS A 240 -7.72 29.86 43.08
C LYS A 240 -9.15 29.93 43.60
N ALA A 241 -10.13 30.15 42.72
CA ALA A 241 -11.53 30.11 43.11
C ALA A 241 -11.92 28.71 43.65
N ARG A 242 -11.44 27.64 43.02
CA ARG A 242 -11.70 26.26 43.45
C ARG A 242 -11.00 25.85 44.74
N PHE A 243 -9.75 26.26 44.94
CA PHE A 243 -8.93 25.83 46.08
C PHE A 243 -8.91 26.85 47.23
N GLY A 244 -9.53 28.01 47.03
CA GLY A 244 -9.64 29.08 48.01
C GLY A 244 -8.27 29.46 48.60
N ASN A 245 -8.22 29.55 49.93
CA ASN A 245 -7.02 29.98 50.66
C ASN A 245 -5.87 28.96 50.64
N LYS A 246 -6.09 27.73 50.16
CA LYS A 246 -5.04 26.71 50.08
C LYS A 246 -4.09 26.94 48.91
N LEU A 247 -4.46 27.79 47.96
CA LEU A 247 -3.64 28.11 46.79
C LEU A 247 -3.17 29.57 46.83
N GLN A 248 -1.86 29.76 46.93
CA GLN A 248 -1.23 31.08 46.79
C GLN A 248 -0.50 31.17 45.45
N THR A 249 -0.83 32.20 44.66
CA THR A 249 -0.28 32.40 43.32
C THR A 249 0.29 33.81 43.18
N ARG A 250 1.49 33.94 42.62
CA ARG A 250 2.10 35.24 42.31
C ARG A 250 2.78 35.18 40.94
N ILE A 251 2.38 36.07 40.05
CA ILE A 251 3.04 36.28 38.75
C ILE A 251 3.82 37.60 38.83
N THR A 252 5.13 37.54 38.58
CA THR A 252 6.00 38.73 38.53
C THR A 252 6.75 38.73 37.20
N ALA A 253 6.49 39.73 36.35
CA ALA A 253 7.16 39.88 35.05
C ALA A 253 7.46 41.37 34.78
N PRO A 254 8.71 41.75 34.45
CA PRO A 254 9.05 43.12 34.09
C PRO A 254 8.30 43.57 32.82
N THR A 255 7.86 44.83 32.76
CA THR A 255 7.08 45.35 31.60
C THR A 255 7.81 45.19 30.27
N ALA A 256 9.14 45.32 30.26
CA ALA A 256 9.97 45.12 29.08
C ALA A 256 9.85 43.71 28.48
N THR A 257 9.55 42.69 29.29
CA THR A 257 9.44 41.29 28.84
C THR A 257 8.12 40.97 28.15
N ARG A 258 7.07 41.79 28.34
CA ARG A 258 5.71 41.51 27.85
C ARG A 258 5.62 41.37 26.33
N LYS A 259 6.50 42.05 25.59
CA LYS A 259 6.51 42.02 24.12
C LYS A 259 7.46 40.96 23.54
N ILE A 260 8.19 40.23 24.38
CA ILE A 260 9.10 39.18 23.92
C ILE A 260 8.27 38.05 23.32
N LEU A 261 8.67 37.61 22.13
CA LEU A 261 8.06 36.49 21.44
C LEU A 261 8.54 35.17 22.05
N VAL A 262 7.60 34.32 22.45
CA VAL A 262 7.86 33.01 23.05
C VAL A 262 7.03 31.94 22.36
N PRO A 263 7.44 30.65 22.40
CA PRO A 263 6.60 29.57 21.93
C PRO A 263 5.25 29.57 22.66
N SER A 264 4.15 29.45 21.92
CA SER A 264 2.82 29.34 22.52
C SER A 264 2.71 28.08 23.39
N PHE A 265 1.94 28.17 24.46
CA PHE A 265 1.76 27.17 25.52
C PHE A 265 3.05 26.77 26.26
N ILE A 266 4.07 27.62 26.32
CA ILE A 266 5.31 27.28 27.04
C ILE A 266 5.15 27.36 28.56
N LEU A 267 4.37 28.31 29.08
CA LEU A 267 4.21 28.47 30.53
C LEU A 267 3.24 27.44 31.12
N GLN A 268 2.24 27.04 30.33
CA GLN A 268 1.13 26.27 30.83
C GLN A 268 1.49 24.88 31.37
N PRO A 269 2.30 24.04 30.69
CA PRO A 269 2.74 22.74 31.23
C PRO A 269 3.53 22.86 32.54
N ILE A 270 4.28 23.96 32.71
CA ILE A 270 5.06 24.22 33.92
C ILE A 270 4.12 24.53 35.08
N VAL A 271 3.12 25.38 34.83
CA VAL A 271 2.12 25.78 35.82
C VAL A 271 1.22 24.60 36.21
N GLU A 272 0.79 23.79 35.24
CA GLU A 272 0.03 22.56 35.48
C GLU A 272 0.83 21.56 36.33
N ASN A 273 2.12 21.36 36.02
CA ASN A 273 2.98 20.52 36.85
C ASN A 273 3.13 21.07 38.27
N ALA A 274 3.40 22.37 38.42
CA ALA A 274 3.52 23.00 39.73
C ALA A 274 2.24 22.81 40.58
N PHE A 275 1.07 22.90 39.94
CA PHE A 275 -0.20 22.64 40.59
C PHE A 275 -0.37 21.19 41.02
N LYS A 276 -0.06 20.24 40.12
CA LYS A 276 -0.15 18.80 40.37
C LYS A 276 0.71 18.34 41.55
N TYR A 277 1.93 18.87 41.68
CA TYR A 277 2.83 18.51 42.78
C TYR A 277 2.65 19.38 44.03
N GLY A 278 2.14 20.61 43.89
CA GLY A 278 1.94 21.52 45.02
C GLY A 278 0.64 21.27 45.81
N THR A 279 -0.26 20.44 45.31
CA THR A 279 -1.53 20.07 45.98
C THR A 279 -1.57 18.60 46.43
N ALA A 280 -0.51 17.83 46.16
CA ALA A 280 -0.29 16.47 46.67
C ALA A 280 0.34 16.52 48.08
#